data_AF-A0A959YIE6-F1
#
_entry.id   AF-A0A959YIE6-F1
#
_cell.length_a   1.000
_cell.length_b   1.000
_cell.length_c   1.000
_cell.angle_alpha   90.00
_cell.angle_beta   90.00
_cell.angle_gamma   90.00
#
_symmetry.space_group_name_H-M   'P 1'
#
loop_
_entity.id
_entity.type
_entity.pdbx_description
1 polymer ?
#
loop_
_entity_poly.entity_id
_entity_poly.type
_entity_poly.pdbx_seq_one_letter_code
_entity_poly.pdbx_strand_id
1 'polypeptide(L)'
;MSNIVKFDIKQAPHAFDEVLELQIGSWAVPAGEITVEQYLKDCVAAVSDLKIADVNDKEGYEIVSRARKDLAKLRTTLEKTGKAARDNANAFAKAVIAEEKRLISIPSALEEEYKKMEKAYDDHWAEVERQRLQAEEEKYTGRIQDLVSVGIEGASLTLNRMMSDEEYQKFYESASAHWNDLEAARIAREKKEEEERQAELDRLAKIEEEAAAARESLRKTRRMVLDALPQAGVEYCLGKKGDTDLAELSDAEFEAWVQEIKSWEPTPTVGEIMEEVVEELRPEAEYPEQEEVLDAKDEKQAPYAINDLNDIDRSTPEGKLLFAAIAKITTESQQDKTPWDVIQQLNELSDQIESDY
;
A
#
# COMPACT_ATOMS: atom_id res chain seq x y z
N MET A 1 93.56 -59.84 9.54
CA MET A 1 94.09 -60.25 10.85
C MET A 1 93.33 -59.43 11.90
N SER A 2 92.72 -60.04 12.90
CA SER A 2 91.88 -59.32 13.86
C SER A 2 92.69 -58.90 15.08
N ASN A 3 92.90 -57.59 15.26
CA ASN A 3 93.54 -57.05 16.46
C ASN A 3 92.53 -57.03 17.61
N ILE A 4 92.53 -58.09 18.44
CA ILE A 4 91.79 -58.12 19.70
C ILE A 4 92.59 -57.32 20.73
N VAL A 5 92.19 -56.07 20.97
CA VAL A 5 92.73 -55.25 22.06
C VAL A 5 92.20 -55.80 23.38
N LYS A 6 93.07 -56.43 24.18
CA LYS A 6 92.75 -56.80 25.56
C LYS A 6 92.87 -55.54 26.43
N PHE A 7 91.78 -55.12 27.05
CA PHE A 7 91.83 -54.12 28.11
C PHE A 7 92.41 -54.75 29.39
N ASP A 8 93.50 -54.18 29.90
CA ASP A 8 94.04 -54.48 31.23
C ASP A 8 93.42 -53.51 32.25
N ILE A 9 92.83 -54.06 33.31
CA ILE A 9 91.97 -53.34 34.26
C ILE A 9 92.76 -52.34 35.13
N LYS A 10 94.10 -52.37 35.08
CA LYS A 10 94.98 -51.51 35.90
C LYS A 10 95.25 -50.11 35.35
N GLN A 11 94.65 -49.70 34.23
CA GLN A 11 94.59 -48.30 33.83
C GLN A 11 93.14 -47.91 33.48
N ALA A 12 92.59 -46.95 34.23
CA ALA A 12 91.35 -46.27 33.92
C ALA A 12 91.66 -44.82 33.48
N PRO A 13 92.08 -44.60 32.21
CA PRO A 13 92.34 -43.26 31.71
C PRO A 13 91.03 -42.51 31.47
N HIS A 14 90.98 -41.24 31.91
CA HIS A 14 90.41 -40.02 31.29
C HIS A 14 89.19 -40.03 30.31
N ALA A 15 88.47 -41.14 30.11
CA ALA A 15 87.45 -41.34 29.08
C ALA A 15 86.18 -40.47 29.22
N PHE A 16 86.10 -39.62 30.24
CA PHE A 16 84.96 -38.74 30.51
C PHE A 16 85.06 -37.34 29.89
N ASP A 17 86.23 -36.94 29.38
CA ASP A 17 86.42 -35.63 28.76
C ASP A 17 86.64 -35.72 27.23
N GLU A 18 87.40 -36.71 26.70
CA GLU A 18 87.58 -36.87 25.23
C GLU A 18 86.28 -37.17 24.46
N VAL A 19 85.36 -37.95 25.06
CA VAL A 19 84.11 -38.36 24.39
C VAL A 19 83.11 -37.19 24.27
N LEU A 20 83.27 -36.11 25.04
CA LEU A 20 82.30 -35.01 25.07
C LEU A 20 82.49 -33.97 23.95
N GLU A 21 83.66 -33.94 23.29
CA GLU A 21 83.93 -32.99 22.19
C GLU A 21 83.45 -33.50 20.82
N LEU A 22 83.18 -34.80 20.68
CA LEU A 22 82.69 -35.41 19.44
C LEU A 22 81.18 -35.18 19.21
N GLN A 23 80.87 -33.93 18.86
CA GLN A 23 79.80 -33.53 17.95
C GLN A 23 78.39 -34.12 18.20
N ILE A 24 77.66 -33.49 19.13
CA ILE A 24 76.18 -33.51 19.16
C ILE A 24 75.63 -32.63 18.01
N GLY A 25 76.06 -32.90 16.78
CA GLY A 25 75.80 -32.11 15.58
C GLY A 25 75.51 -32.94 14.33
N SER A 26 75.49 -34.27 14.44
CA SER A 26 75.05 -35.19 13.37
C SER A 26 74.13 -36.25 13.95
N TRP A 27 72.92 -36.38 13.41
CA TRP A 27 72.03 -37.53 13.64
C TRP A 27 72.11 -38.58 12.51
N ALA A 28 73.19 -38.55 11.71
CA ALA A 28 73.52 -39.62 10.78
C ALA A 28 74.32 -40.71 11.51
N VAL A 29 73.62 -41.67 12.11
CA VAL A 29 74.23 -42.82 12.81
C VAL A 29 74.92 -43.74 11.79
N PRO A 30 76.25 -43.94 11.86
CA PRO A 30 76.92 -44.96 11.06
C PRO A 30 76.69 -46.36 11.66
N ALA A 31 76.67 -47.38 10.80
CA ALA A 31 76.32 -48.75 11.19
C ALA A 31 77.42 -49.44 12.02
N GLY A 32 77.45 -49.17 13.33
CA GLY A 32 78.35 -49.83 14.28
C GLY A 32 78.45 -49.22 15.68
N GLU A 33 77.79 -48.08 15.95
CA GLU A 33 78.00 -47.34 17.21
C GLU A 33 77.16 -47.85 18.41
N ILE A 34 77.77 -47.73 19.59
CA ILE A 34 77.12 -47.93 20.89
C ILE A 34 76.06 -46.84 21.06
N THR A 35 74.79 -47.21 21.28
CA THR A 35 73.73 -46.21 21.49
C THR A 35 73.98 -45.41 22.75
N VAL A 36 73.51 -44.16 22.81
CA VAL A 36 73.61 -43.32 24.03
C VAL A 36 72.99 -44.04 25.24
N GLU A 37 71.90 -44.78 25.05
CA GLU A 37 71.28 -45.60 26.09
C GLU A 37 72.21 -46.72 26.59
N GLN A 38 72.95 -47.39 25.69
CA GLN A 38 73.91 -48.42 26.05
C GLN A 38 75.14 -47.83 26.77
N TYR A 39 75.70 -46.73 26.27
CA TYR A 39 76.79 -46.00 26.94
C TYR A 39 76.41 -45.61 28.38
N LEU A 40 75.18 -45.11 28.59
CA LEU A 40 74.68 -44.78 29.93
C LEU A 40 74.53 -46.01 30.83
N LYS A 41 74.10 -47.17 30.30
CA LYS A 41 74.08 -48.44 31.03
C LYS A 41 75.49 -48.89 31.41
N ASP A 42 76.44 -48.80 30.48
CA ASP A 42 77.84 -49.21 30.70
C ASP A 42 78.50 -48.33 31.78
N CYS A 43 78.28 -47.00 31.74
CA CYS A 43 78.73 -46.08 32.79
C CYS A 43 78.14 -46.38 34.17
N VAL A 44 76.89 -46.86 34.25
CA VAL A 44 76.26 -47.26 35.53
C VAL A 44 76.78 -48.63 36.00
N ALA A 45 76.94 -49.59 35.09
CA ALA A 45 77.48 -50.91 35.40
C ALA A 45 78.91 -50.82 35.94
N ALA A 46 79.76 -49.98 35.34
CA ALA A 46 81.15 -49.76 35.75
C ALA A 46 81.33 -49.22 37.18
N VAL A 47 80.27 -48.69 37.80
CA VAL A 47 80.30 -48.13 39.17
C VAL A 47 79.33 -48.81 40.15
N SER A 48 78.56 -49.81 39.68
CA SER A 48 77.49 -50.45 40.47
C SER A 48 78.01 -51.29 41.65
N ASP A 49 79.18 -51.90 41.52
CA ASP A 49 79.77 -52.79 42.52
C ASP A 49 80.65 -52.08 43.57
N LEU A 50 80.88 -50.77 43.41
CA LEU A 50 81.74 -49.96 44.30
C LEU A 50 81.13 -49.85 45.71
N LYS A 51 81.89 -50.26 46.71
CA LYS A 51 81.50 -50.30 48.13
C LYS A 51 82.66 -49.78 48.99
N ILE A 52 82.32 -49.18 50.13
CA ILE A 52 83.27 -48.79 51.17
C ILE A 52 83.32 -49.94 52.18
N ALA A 53 84.50 -50.46 52.49
CA ALA A 53 84.65 -51.70 53.27
C ALA A 53 84.55 -51.51 54.79
N ASP A 54 85.04 -50.37 55.31
CA ASP A 54 85.03 -50.02 56.74
C ASP A 54 84.99 -48.47 56.90
N VAL A 55 84.70 -47.99 58.10
CA VAL A 55 84.74 -46.56 58.46
C VAL A 55 86.13 -45.93 58.22
N ASN A 56 87.20 -46.73 58.26
CA ASN A 56 88.57 -46.29 57.99
C ASN A 56 89.01 -46.42 56.50
N ASP A 57 88.14 -46.95 55.62
CA ASP A 57 88.42 -47.14 54.19
C ASP A 57 88.33 -45.81 53.41
N LYS A 58 89.37 -44.99 53.57
CA LYS A 58 89.50 -43.70 52.90
C LYS A 58 89.58 -43.83 51.38
N GLU A 59 90.20 -44.88 50.86
CA GLU A 59 90.43 -45.08 49.43
C GLU A 59 89.13 -45.49 48.72
N GLY A 60 88.37 -46.43 49.28
CA GLY A 60 87.01 -46.76 48.83
C GLY A 60 86.06 -45.56 48.91
N TYR A 61 86.15 -44.76 49.98
CA TYR A 61 85.39 -43.51 50.08
C TYR A 61 85.73 -42.51 48.96
N GLU A 62 87.01 -42.30 48.65
CA GLU A 62 87.41 -41.37 47.59
C GLU A 62 86.98 -41.84 46.19
N ILE A 63 87.01 -43.15 45.93
CA ILE A 63 86.53 -43.76 44.69
C ILE A 63 85.01 -43.61 44.55
N VAL A 64 84.22 -44.01 45.57
CA VAL A 64 82.76 -43.87 45.57
C VAL A 64 82.33 -42.40 45.50
N SER A 65 83.02 -41.51 46.21
CA SER A 65 82.75 -40.07 46.16
C SER A 65 83.10 -39.44 44.80
N ARG A 66 83.99 -40.05 44.00
CA ARG A 66 84.31 -39.62 42.63
C ARG A 66 83.23 -40.09 41.67
N ALA A 67 82.95 -41.40 41.64
CA ALA A 67 81.88 -41.99 40.82
C ALA A 67 80.52 -41.28 41.00
N ARG A 68 80.15 -40.94 42.24
CA ARG A 68 78.94 -40.15 42.54
C ARG A 68 78.94 -38.76 41.91
N LYS A 69 80.09 -38.07 41.86
CA LYS A 69 80.23 -36.76 41.21
C LYS A 69 80.15 -36.88 39.68
N ASP A 70 80.72 -37.93 39.12
CA ASP A 70 80.77 -38.14 37.67
C ASP A 70 79.39 -38.52 37.11
N LEU A 71 78.64 -39.42 37.79
CA LEU A 71 77.22 -39.66 37.51
C LEU A 71 76.37 -38.37 37.64
N ALA A 72 76.67 -37.50 38.61
CA ALA A 72 75.98 -36.23 38.76
C ALA A 72 76.34 -35.23 37.64
N LYS A 73 77.61 -35.15 37.21
CA LYS A 73 78.07 -34.38 36.04
C LYS A 73 77.27 -34.85 34.81
N LEU A 74 77.30 -36.15 34.52
CA LEU A 74 76.61 -36.81 33.41
C LEU A 74 75.10 -36.50 33.38
N ARG A 75 74.38 -36.68 34.50
CA ARG A 75 72.95 -36.31 34.60
C ARG A 75 72.72 -34.83 34.26
N THR A 76 73.48 -33.91 34.85
CA THR A 76 73.30 -32.48 34.59
C THR A 76 73.69 -32.06 33.17
N THR A 77 74.60 -32.77 32.52
CA THR A 77 74.90 -32.59 31.09
C THR A 77 73.71 -33.02 30.23
N LEU A 78 73.14 -34.21 30.47
CA LEU A 78 71.94 -34.67 29.75
C LEU A 78 70.76 -33.70 29.92
N GLU A 79 70.52 -33.20 31.14
CA GLU A 79 69.48 -32.22 31.44
C GLU A 79 69.69 -30.89 30.69
N LYS A 80 70.94 -30.39 30.63
CA LYS A 80 71.30 -29.18 29.88
C LYS A 80 71.13 -29.37 28.38
N THR A 81 71.67 -30.45 27.81
CA THR A 81 71.57 -30.76 26.37
C THR A 81 70.11 -30.99 25.96
N GLY A 82 69.36 -31.79 26.74
CA GLY A 82 67.94 -32.03 26.51
C GLY A 82 67.04 -30.80 26.74
N LYS A 83 67.50 -29.79 27.48
CA LYS A 83 66.87 -28.46 27.50
C LYS A 83 67.25 -27.66 26.24
N ALA A 84 68.54 -27.52 25.93
CA ALA A 84 69.02 -26.75 24.79
C ALA A 84 68.43 -27.24 23.45
N ALA A 85 68.31 -28.55 23.25
CA ALA A 85 67.66 -29.13 22.07
C ALA A 85 66.18 -28.72 21.94
N ARG A 86 65.43 -28.70 23.06
CA ARG A 86 64.03 -28.23 23.08
C ARG A 86 63.93 -26.72 22.86
N ASP A 87 64.81 -25.94 23.48
CA ASP A 87 64.83 -24.47 23.32
C ASP A 87 65.16 -24.09 21.86
N ASN A 88 66.12 -24.78 21.23
CA ASN A 88 66.44 -24.63 19.80
C ASN A 88 65.27 -25.04 18.89
N ALA A 89 64.64 -26.19 19.13
CA ALA A 89 63.47 -26.63 18.36
C ALA A 89 62.29 -25.64 18.47
N ASN A 90 62.04 -25.12 19.68
CA ASN A 90 61.04 -24.08 19.92
C ASN A 90 61.38 -22.75 19.22
N ALA A 91 62.65 -22.37 19.16
CA ALA A 91 63.10 -21.18 18.43
C ALA A 91 62.91 -21.34 16.92
N PHE A 92 63.29 -22.50 16.36
CA PHE A 92 63.08 -22.83 14.94
C PHE A 92 61.59 -22.82 14.57
N ALA A 93 60.74 -23.50 15.34
CA ALA A 93 59.30 -23.54 15.09
C ALA A 93 58.67 -22.13 15.10
N LYS A 94 59.08 -21.25 16.03
CA LYS A 94 58.65 -19.85 16.08
C LYS A 94 59.12 -19.05 14.86
N ALA A 95 60.33 -19.28 14.38
CA ALA A 95 60.86 -18.62 13.18
C ALA A 95 60.08 -19.04 11.92
N VAL A 96 59.77 -20.34 11.77
CA VAL A 96 58.94 -20.85 10.67
C VAL A 96 57.54 -20.21 10.68
N ILE A 97 56.87 -20.18 11.84
CA ILE A 97 55.53 -19.56 11.97
C ILE A 97 55.56 -18.03 11.71
N ALA A 98 56.68 -17.35 12.03
CA ALA A 98 56.83 -15.94 11.73
C ALA A 98 56.99 -15.68 10.22
N GLU A 99 57.79 -16.50 9.53
CA GLU A 99 57.99 -16.40 8.09
C GLU A 99 56.74 -16.83 7.29
N GLU A 100 56.03 -17.87 7.74
CA GLU A 100 54.72 -18.26 7.21
C GLU A 100 53.73 -17.08 7.25
N LYS A 101 53.61 -16.40 8.39
CA LYS A 101 52.76 -15.20 8.53
C LYS A 101 53.22 -14.05 7.64
N ARG A 102 54.53 -13.85 7.50
CA ARG A 102 55.10 -12.86 6.57
C ARG A 102 54.68 -13.17 5.13
N LEU A 103 54.81 -14.43 4.69
CA LEU A 103 54.44 -14.87 3.34
C LEU A 103 52.94 -14.77 3.09
N ILE A 104 52.08 -15.12 4.05
CA ILE A 104 50.61 -14.99 3.94
C ILE A 104 50.17 -13.52 3.89
N SER A 105 50.87 -12.62 4.59
CA SER A 105 50.50 -11.19 4.60
C SER A 105 50.64 -10.49 3.24
N ILE A 106 51.48 -11.01 2.35
CA ILE A 106 51.74 -10.44 1.01
C ILE A 106 50.52 -10.54 0.08
N PRO A 107 49.96 -11.73 -0.24
CA PRO A 107 48.74 -11.84 -1.05
C PRO A 107 47.53 -11.29 -0.31
N SER A 108 47.42 -11.46 1.01
CA SER A 108 46.25 -11.03 1.79
C SER A 108 45.98 -9.52 1.69
N ALA A 109 47.01 -8.67 1.60
CA ALA A 109 46.84 -7.25 1.36
C ALA A 109 46.23 -6.94 -0.02
N LEU A 110 46.69 -7.64 -1.06
CA LEU A 110 46.22 -7.47 -2.44
C LEU A 110 44.82 -8.04 -2.66
N GLU A 111 44.50 -9.18 -2.02
CA GLU A 111 43.14 -9.75 -2.00
C GLU A 111 42.12 -8.76 -1.42
N GLU A 112 42.48 -8.07 -0.33
CA GLU A 112 41.62 -7.05 0.30
C GLU A 112 41.54 -5.74 -0.51
N GLU A 113 42.41 -5.51 -1.48
CA GLU A 113 42.22 -4.44 -2.48
C GLU A 113 41.34 -4.91 -3.63
N TYR A 114 41.55 -6.12 -4.16
CA TYR A 114 40.76 -6.68 -5.24
C TYR A 114 39.29 -6.92 -4.84
N LYS A 115 39.01 -7.42 -3.63
CA LYS A 115 37.63 -7.53 -3.08
C LYS A 115 36.90 -6.18 -3.06
N LYS A 116 37.62 -5.07 -2.83
CA LYS A 116 37.03 -3.71 -2.86
C LYS A 116 36.76 -3.23 -4.28
N MET A 117 37.65 -3.56 -5.23
CA MET A 117 37.46 -3.26 -6.66
C MET A 117 36.29 -4.04 -7.25
N GLU A 118 36.21 -5.35 -6.95
CA GLU A 118 35.11 -6.25 -7.32
C GLU A 118 33.78 -5.74 -6.76
N LYS A 119 33.69 -5.50 -5.44
CA LYS A 119 32.47 -4.94 -4.83
C LYS A 119 32.08 -3.58 -5.43
N ALA A 120 33.04 -2.68 -5.70
CA ALA A 120 32.75 -1.37 -6.29
C ALA A 120 32.24 -1.48 -7.74
N TYR A 121 32.69 -2.48 -8.50
CA TYR A 121 32.19 -2.80 -9.83
C TYR A 121 30.76 -3.36 -9.76
N ASP A 122 30.50 -4.30 -8.86
CA ASP A 122 29.18 -4.91 -8.64
C ASP A 122 28.16 -3.88 -8.13
N ASP A 123 28.53 -3.05 -7.15
CA ASP A 123 27.70 -1.94 -6.64
C ASP A 123 27.31 -0.98 -7.77
N HIS A 124 28.27 -0.63 -8.64
CA HIS A 124 28.05 0.24 -9.79
C HIS A 124 27.08 -0.37 -10.81
N TRP A 125 27.28 -1.64 -11.21
CA TRP A 125 26.40 -2.27 -12.19
C TRP A 125 25.00 -2.58 -11.62
N ALA A 126 24.89 -2.91 -10.33
CA ALA A 126 23.61 -3.03 -9.66
C ALA A 126 22.85 -1.69 -9.61
N GLU A 127 23.55 -0.56 -9.48
CA GLU A 127 22.94 0.77 -9.55
C GLU A 127 22.55 1.16 -10.97
N VAL A 128 23.40 0.91 -11.97
CA VAL A 128 23.06 1.14 -13.40
C VAL A 128 21.84 0.33 -13.81
N GLU A 129 21.74 -0.94 -13.41
CA GLU A 129 20.58 -1.78 -13.72
C GLU A 129 19.32 -1.34 -12.94
N ARG A 130 19.44 -0.90 -11.68
CA ARG A 130 18.33 -0.24 -10.96
C ARG A 130 17.80 0.98 -11.72
N GLN A 131 18.69 1.87 -12.14
CA GLN A 131 18.31 3.08 -12.89
C GLN A 131 17.71 2.74 -14.26
N ARG A 132 18.23 1.71 -14.95
CA ARG A 132 17.66 1.21 -16.22
C ARG A 132 16.23 0.69 -16.03
N LEU A 133 16.00 -0.12 -15.00
CA LEU A 133 14.68 -0.66 -14.68
C LEU A 133 13.71 0.44 -14.22
N GLN A 134 14.15 1.39 -13.39
CA GLN A 134 13.34 2.53 -12.98
C GLN A 134 12.95 3.41 -14.17
N ALA A 135 13.87 3.73 -15.07
CA ALA A 135 13.57 4.49 -16.28
C ALA A 135 12.59 3.76 -17.23
N GLU A 136 12.65 2.42 -17.28
CA GLU A 136 11.64 1.61 -17.99
C GLU A 136 10.28 1.68 -17.29
N GLU A 137 10.21 1.55 -15.97
CA GLU A 137 8.94 1.59 -15.22
C GLU A 137 8.29 2.98 -15.20
N GLU A 138 9.07 4.06 -15.08
CA GLU A 138 8.62 5.44 -15.25
C GLU A 138 8.06 5.66 -16.66
N LYS A 139 8.78 5.22 -17.70
CA LYS A 139 8.33 5.28 -19.10
C LYS A 139 6.99 4.56 -19.31
N TYR A 140 6.85 3.31 -18.85
CA TYR A 140 5.59 2.58 -19.00
C TYR A 140 4.45 3.15 -18.14
N THR A 141 4.76 3.76 -16.98
CA THR A 141 3.77 4.42 -16.12
C THR A 141 3.25 5.72 -16.75
N GLY A 142 4.14 6.56 -17.28
CA GLY A 142 3.77 7.77 -18.02
C GLY A 142 2.86 7.46 -19.20
N ARG A 143 3.21 6.44 -20.00
CA ARG A 143 2.36 5.95 -21.11
C ARG A 143 0.96 5.47 -20.67
N ILE A 144 0.78 5.02 -19.43
CA ILE A 144 -0.55 4.66 -18.91
C ILE A 144 -1.32 5.91 -18.48
N GLN A 145 -0.64 6.90 -17.89
CA GLN A 145 -1.24 8.19 -17.56
C GLN A 145 -1.71 8.95 -18.82
N ASP A 146 -0.88 8.95 -19.87
CA ASP A 146 -1.24 9.44 -21.21
C ASP A 146 -2.54 8.80 -21.72
N LEU A 147 -2.61 7.45 -21.72
CA LEU A 147 -3.77 6.70 -22.21
C LEU A 147 -5.03 6.93 -21.38
N VAL A 148 -4.91 7.04 -20.06
CA VAL A 148 -6.02 7.42 -19.17
C VAL A 148 -6.49 8.85 -19.46
N SER A 149 -5.58 9.78 -19.81
CA SER A 149 -5.96 11.16 -20.16
C SER A 149 -6.78 11.28 -21.45
N VAL A 150 -6.71 10.29 -22.34
CA VAL A 150 -7.55 10.16 -23.55
C VAL A 150 -8.67 9.12 -23.39
N GLY A 151 -9.07 8.83 -22.15
CA GLY A 151 -10.24 8.01 -21.81
C GLY A 151 -10.06 6.50 -21.96
N ILE A 152 -8.84 5.99 -22.16
CA ILE A 152 -8.57 4.54 -22.24
C ILE A 152 -8.29 3.99 -20.84
N GLU A 153 -9.36 3.57 -20.17
CA GLU A 153 -9.29 2.81 -18.92
C GLU A 153 -8.77 1.38 -19.15
N GLY A 154 -8.23 0.76 -18.09
CA GLY A 154 -7.77 -0.64 -18.13
C GLY A 154 -6.48 -0.91 -18.90
N ALA A 155 -5.76 0.13 -19.34
CA ALA A 155 -4.48 0.01 -20.05
C ALA A 155 -3.41 -0.74 -19.22
N SER A 156 -3.19 -2.03 -19.54
CA SER A 156 -2.29 -2.90 -18.77
C SER A 156 -0.81 -2.63 -19.03
N LEU A 157 -0.02 -2.59 -17.95
CA LEU A 157 1.46 -2.60 -17.98
C LEU A 157 2.03 -3.71 -18.87
N THR A 158 1.39 -4.88 -18.90
CA THR A 158 1.85 -6.03 -19.69
C THR A 158 1.74 -5.77 -21.19
N LEU A 159 0.63 -5.18 -21.65
CA LEU A 159 0.44 -4.78 -23.05
C LEU A 159 1.40 -3.65 -23.42
N ASN A 160 1.57 -2.67 -22.53
CA ASN A 160 2.44 -1.52 -22.78
C ASN A 160 3.94 -1.91 -22.88
N ARG A 161 4.38 -2.89 -22.07
CA ARG A 161 5.71 -3.52 -22.16
C ARG A 161 5.95 -4.32 -23.44
N MET A 162 4.90 -4.72 -24.16
CA MET A 162 5.01 -5.45 -25.43
C MET A 162 5.03 -4.53 -26.66
N MET A 163 4.67 -3.25 -26.53
CA MET A 163 4.67 -2.29 -27.63
C MET A 163 5.99 -1.51 -27.72
N SER A 164 6.57 -1.46 -28.91
CA SER A 164 7.66 -0.54 -29.22
C SER A 164 7.22 0.92 -29.12
N ASP A 165 8.18 1.83 -29.05
CA ASP A 165 7.94 3.26 -28.91
C ASP A 165 7.15 3.84 -30.10
N GLU A 166 7.38 3.32 -31.31
CA GLU A 166 6.61 3.72 -32.48
C GLU A 166 5.18 3.17 -32.49
N GLU A 167 4.97 1.95 -32.01
CA GLU A 167 3.63 1.35 -31.93
C GLU A 167 2.79 2.05 -30.87
N TYR A 168 3.38 2.33 -29.70
CA TYR A 168 2.75 3.16 -28.67
C TYR A 168 2.37 4.54 -29.22
N GLN A 169 3.30 5.23 -29.90
CA GLN A 169 3.03 6.58 -30.42
C GLN A 169 1.87 6.58 -31.43
N LYS A 170 1.86 5.64 -32.39
CA LYS A 170 0.78 5.49 -33.38
C LYS A 170 -0.56 5.14 -32.73
N PHE A 171 -0.54 4.31 -31.67
CA PHE A 171 -1.73 3.97 -30.90
C PHE A 171 -2.27 5.19 -30.12
N TYR A 172 -1.40 5.92 -29.43
CA TYR A 172 -1.75 7.12 -28.67
C TYR A 172 -2.28 8.25 -29.59
N GLU A 173 -1.65 8.49 -30.74
CA GLU A 173 -2.13 9.47 -31.73
C GLU A 173 -3.55 9.13 -32.23
N SER A 174 -3.81 7.86 -32.54
CA SER A 174 -5.14 7.37 -32.94
C SER A 174 -6.17 7.49 -31.83
N ALA A 175 -5.81 7.12 -30.60
CA ALA A 175 -6.65 7.23 -29.41
C ALA A 175 -6.99 8.69 -29.09
N SER A 176 -6.00 9.57 -29.09
CA SER A 176 -6.15 11.01 -28.84
C SER A 176 -7.03 11.67 -29.91
N ALA A 177 -6.83 11.34 -31.19
CA ALA A 177 -7.71 11.82 -32.26
C ALA A 177 -9.17 11.40 -32.04
N HIS A 178 -9.41 10.10 -31.76
CA HIS A 178 -10.76 9.61 -31.50
C HIS A 178 -11.42 10.24 -30.26
N TRP A 179 -10.66 10.42 -29.18
CA TRP A 179 -11.12 11.09 -27.96
C TRP A 179 -11.49 12.56 -28.22
N ASN A 180 -10.66 13.29 -28.97
CA ASN A 180 -10.93 14.67 -29.35
C ASN A 180 -12.18 14.80 -30.23
N ASP A 181 -12.41 13.86 -31.16
CA ASP A 181 -13.64 13.82 -31.97
C ASP A 181 -14.89 13.55 -31.12
N LEU A 182 -14.82 12.62 -30.15
CA LEU A 182 -15.91 12.32 -29.22
C LEU A 182 -16.22 13.51 -28.30
N GLU A 183 -15.19 14.16 -27.76
CA GLU A 183 -15.33 15.30 -26.87
C GLU A 183 -15.84 16.55 -27.62
N ALA A 184 -15.37 16.78 -28.84
CA ALA A 184 -15.94 17.81 -29.72
C ALA A 184 -17.41 17.53 -30.04
N ALA A 185 -17.81 16.27 -30.25
CA ALA A 185 -19.21 15.89 -30.44
C ALA A 185 -20.06 16.04 -29.16
N ARG A 186 -19.48 15.83 -27.97
CA ARG A 186 -20.14 16.11 -26.68
C ARG A 186 -20.39 17.60 -26.51
N ILE A 187 -19.35 18.42 -26.66
CA ILE A 187 -19.42 19.89 -26.55
C ILE A 187 -20.38 20.48 -27.59
N ALA A 188 -20.38 19.98 -28.83
CA ALA A 188 -21.31 20.41 -29.87
C ALA A 188 -22.78 20.08 -29.54
N ARG A 189 -23.04 18.95 -28.88
CA ARG A 189 -24.37 18.57 -28.40
C ARG A 189 -24.83 19.48 -27.26
N GLU A 190 -24.00 19.65 -26.24
CA GLU A 190 -24.31 20.50 -25.08
C GLU A 190 -24.55 21.96 -25.49
N LYS A 191 -23.76 22.47 -26.45
CA LYS A 191 -23.98 23.80 -27.04
C LYS A 191 -25.30 23.90 -27.82
N LYS A 192 -25.69 22.85 -28.56
CA LYS A 192 -26.98 22.82 -29.26
C LYS A 192 -28.16 22.74 -28.27
N GLU A 193 -28.04 21.94 -27.22
CA GLU A 193 -29.05 21.85 -26.16
C GLU A 193 -29.21 23.19 -25.41
N GLU A 194 -28.13 23.94 -25.20
CA GLU A 194 -28.18 25.29 -24.63
C GLU A 194 -28.80 26.32 -25.60
N GLU A 195 -28.47 26.25 -26.90
CA GLU A 195 -29.12 27.07 -27.93
C GLU A 195 -30.62 26.77 -28.06
N GLU A 196 -31.03 25.52 -27.90
CA GLU A 196 -32.44 25.11 -27.88
C GLU A 196 -33.15 25.55 -26.59
N ARG A 197 -32.50 25.45 -25.41
CA ARG A 197 -33.02 26.00 -24.14
C ARG A 197 -33.22 27.52 -24.23
N GLN A 198 -32.23 28.26 -24.73
CA GLN A 198 -32.36 29.71 -24.88
C GLN A 198 -33.47 30.08 -25.88
N ALA A 199 -33.57 29.38 -27.02
CA ALA A 199 -34.64 29.61 -27.98
C ALA A 199 -36.04 29.25 -27.46
N GLU A 200 -36.17 28.34 -26.49
CA GLU A 200 -37.42 28.09 -25.78
C GLU A 200 -37.76 29.20 -24.78
N LEU A 201 -36.79 29.66 -23.99
CA LEU A 201 -36.95 30.82 -23.09
C LEU A 201 -37.35 32.08 -23.84
N ASP A 202 -36.71 32.38 -24.99
CA ASP A 202 -37.04 33.52 -25.84
C ASP A 202 -38.46 33.43 -26.41
N ARG A 203 -38.95 32.21 -26.73
CA ARG A 203 -40.33 31.97 -27.16
C ARG A 203 -41.34 32.17 -26.03
N LEU A 204 -41.03 31.66 -24.84
CA LEU A 204 -41.88 31.84 -23.66
C LEU A 204 -42.00 33.32 -23.29
N ALA A 205 -40.89 34.06 -23.25
CA ALA A 205 -40.88 35.50 -23.02
C ALA A 205 -41.73 36.27 -24.04
N LYS A 206 -41.68 35.88 -25.33
CA LYS A 206 -42.53 36.48 -26.37
C LYS A 206 -44.02 36.14 -26.22
N ILE A 207 -44.35 34.93 -25.77
CA ILE A 207 -45.74 34.54 -25.46
C ILE A 207 -46.25 35.33 -24.24
N GLU A 208 -45.41 35.56 -23.23
CA GLU A 208 -45.75 36.42 -22.08
C GLU A 208 -45.93 37.89 -22.48
N GLU A 209 -45.08 38.44 -23.37
CA GLU A 209 -45.23 39.79 -23.92
C GLU A 209 -46.54 39.94 -24.72
N GLU A 210 -46.85 38.99 -25.61
CA GLU A 210 -48.11 38.98 -26.37
C GLU A 210 -49.34 38.81 -25.46
N ALA A 211 -49.24 37.97 -24.42
CA ALA A 211 -50.31 37.81 -23.42
C ALA A 211 -50.49 39.07 -22.55
N ALA A 212 -49.41 39.77 -22.20
CA ALA A 212 -49.47 41.04 -21.47
C ALA A 212 -50.12 42.14 -22.33
N ALA A 213 -49.72 42.28 -23.59
CA ALA A 213 -50.32 43.21 -24.54
C ALA A 213 -51.80 42.89 -24.80
N ALA A 214 -52.16 41.61 -24.92
CA ALA A 214 -53.54 41.16 -25.03
C ALA A 214 -54.38 41.56 -23.80
N ARG A 215 -53.87 41.30 -22.58
CA ARG A 215 -54.49 41.71 -21.31
C ARG A 215 -54.67 43.23 -21.21
N GLU A 216 -53.68 44.04 -21.64
CA GLU A 216 -53.82 45.49 -21.67
C GLU A 216 -54.92 45.94 -22.66
N SER A 217 -54.96 45.34 -23.86
CA SER A 217 -55.99 45.63 -24.87
C SER A 217 -57.41 45.27 -24.39
N LEU A 218 -57.54 44.16 -23.66
CA LEU A 218 -58.79 43.73 -23.04
C LEU A 218 -59.19 44.70 -21.91
N ARG A 219 -58.26 45.06 -21.02
CA ARG A 219 -58.49 46.05 -19.94
C ARG A 219 -58.94 47.40 -20.49
N LYS A 220 -58.35 47.86 -21.60
CA LYS A 220 -58.77 49.09 -22.31
C LYS A 220 -60.18 48.95 -22.90
N THR A 221 -60.49 47.82 -23.53
CA THR A 221 -61.82 47.55 -24.11
C THR A 221 -62.90 47.47 -23.03
N ARG A 222 -62.66 46.71 -21.95
CA ARG A 222 -63.55 46.64 -20.77
C ARG A 222 -63.77 48.02 -20.14
N ARG A 223 -62.74 48.86 -20.07
CA ARG A 223 -62.86 50.26 -19.62
C ARG A 223 -63.79 51.09 -20.51
N MET A 224 -63.68 50.97 -21.83
CA MET A 224 -64.59 51.67 -22.75
C MET A 224 -66.04 51.18 -22.65
N VAL A 225 -66.28 49.92 -22.25
CA VAL A 225 -67.62 49.42 -21.93
C VAL A 225 -68.13 49.99 -20.60
N LEU A 226 -67.28 50.01 -19.56
CA LEU A 226 -67.57 50.61 -18.25
C LEU A 226 -67.94 52.10 -18.37
N ASP A 227 -67.14 52.87 -19.10
CA ASP A 227 -67.33 54.31 -19.33
C ASP A 227 -68.62 54.63 -20.12
N ALA A 228 -69.24 53.62 -20.75
CA ALA A 228 -70.48 53.73 -21.52
C ALA A 228 -71.74 53.23 -20.77
N LEU A 229 -71.60 52.64 -19.58
CA LEU A 229 -72.72 52.17 -18.76
C LEU A 229 -73.23 53.28 -17.81
N PRO A 230 -74.50 53.21 -17.35
CA PRO A 230 -75.03 54.18 -16.39
C PRO A 230 -74.26 54.15 -15.07
N GLN A 231 -73.59 55.26 -14.72
CA GLN A 231 -72.67 55.32 -13.57
C GLN A 231 -73.30 54.86 -12.25
N ALA A 232 -74.58 55.18 -12.00
CA ALA A 232 -75.29 54.73 -10.79
C ALA A 232 -75.42 53.20 -10.67
N GLY A 233 -75.61 52.49 -11.80
CA GLY A 233 -75.63 51.02 -11.83
C GLY A 233 -74.23 50.43 -11.66
N VAL A 234 -73.22 51.06 -12.28
CA VAL A 234 -71.81 50.70 -12.11
C VAL A 234 -71.39 50.82 -10.64
N GLU A 235 -71.65 51.96 -9.98
CA GLU A 235 -71.32 52.17 -8.55
C GLU A 235 -72.03 51.15 -7.64
N TYR A 236 -73.32 50.86 -7.87
CA TYR A 236 -74.07 49.88 -7.10
C TYR A 236 -73.53 48.44 -7.25
N CYS A 237 -73.24 48.02 -8.49
CA CYS A 237 -72.72 46.68 -8.78
C CYS A 237 -71.23 46.51 -8.41
N LEU A 238 -70.44 47.59 -8.34
CA LEU A 238 -69.10 47.57 -7.74
C LEU A 238 -69.17 47.47 -6.21
N GLY A 239 -70.05 48.25 -5.57
CA GLY A 239 -70.25 48.23 -4.12
C GLY A 239 -70.65 46.85 -3.56
N LYS A 240 -71.17 45.95 -4.40
CA LYS A 240 -71.44 44.54 -4.05
C LYS A 240 -70.26 43.58 -4.24
N LYS A 241 -69.32 43.86 -5.14
CA LYS A 241 -68.19 42.97 -5.47
C LYS A 241 -66.86 43.32 -4.80
N GLY A 242 -66.79 44.44 -4.08
CA GLY A 242 -65.59 44.89 -3.36
C GLY A 242 -64.44 45.27 -4.31
N ASP A 243 -63.22 45.33 -3.78
CA ASP A 243 -62.00 45.72 -4.50
C ASP A 243 -61.47 44.65 -5.50
N THR A 244 -62.38 43.93 -6.17
CA THR A 244 -62.05 42.97 -7.24
C THR A 244 -61.66 43.74 -8.51
N ASP A 245 -60.45 43.58 -9.03
CA ASP A 245 -60.05 44.24 -10.28
C ASP A 245 -60.85 43.66 -11.46
N LEU A 246 -61.60 44.54 -12.13
CA LEU A 246 -62.42 44.22 -13.31
C LEU A 246 -61.60 43.71 -14.51
N ALA A 247 -60.27 43.82 -14.45
CA ALA A 247 -59.34 43.20 -15.39
C ALA A 247 -59.13 41.69 -15.15
N GLU A 248 -59.36 41.18 -13.93
CA GLU A 248 -59.08 39.79 -13.55
C GLU A 248 -60.29 38.85 -13.69
N LEU A 249 -61.51 39.39 -13.75
CA LEU A 249 -62.72 38.62 -14.07
C LEU A 249 -62.55 37.86 -15.41
N SER A 250 -63.05 36.64 -15.53
CA SER A 250 -63.16 35.98 -16.83
C SER A 250 -64.13 36.73 -17.74
N ASP A 251 -64.05 36.52 -19.07
CA ASP A 251 -64.96 37.20 -20.01
C ASP A 251 -66.43 36.83 -19.78
N ALA A 252 -66.71 35.61 -19.28
CA ALA A 252 -68.05 35.18 -18.89
C ALA A 252 -68.55 35.94 -17.64
N GLU A 253 -67.71 36.11 -16.62
CA GLU A 253 -68.07 36.87 -15.40
C GLU A 253 -68.18 38.38 -15.67
N PHE A 254 -67.35 38.91 -16.56
CA PHE A 254 -67.43 40.31 -16.98
C PHE A 254 -68.71 40.56 -17.79
N GLU A 255 -69.04 39.74 -18.79
CA GLU A 255 -70.28 39.93 -19.55
C GLU A 255 -71.52 39.67 -18.68
N ALA A 256 -71.52 38.65 -17.81
CA ALA A 256 -72.63 38.43 -16.87
C ALA A 256 -72.88 39.64 -15.95
N TRP A 257 -71.80 40.29 -15.48
CA TRP A 257 -71.89 41.50 -14.66
C TRP A 257 -72.24 42.76 -15.45
N VAL A 258 -71.81 42.86 -16.71
CA VAL A 258 -72.28 43.90 -17.64
C VAL A 258 -73.77 43.72 -17.95
N GLN A 259 -74.28 42.48 -18.03
CA GLN A 259 -75.71 42.20 -18.13
C GLN A 259 -76.45 42.52 -16.82
N GLU A 260 -75.86 42.23 -15.65
CA GLU A 260 -76.39 42.67 -14.33
C GLU A 260 -76.55 44.19 -14.24
N ILE A 261 -75.63 44.97 -14.82
CA ILE A 261 -75.74 46.45 -14.89
C ILE A 261 -76.76 46.90 -15.95
N LYS A 262 -76.90 46.17 -17.07
CA LYS A 262 -77.94 46.46 -18.09
C LYS A 262 -79.36 46.14 -17.60
N SER A 263 -79.52 45.14 -16.74
CA SER A 263 -80.79 44.80 -16.09
C SER A 263 -81.01 45.53 -14.75
N TRP A 264 -80.04 46.32 -14.29
CA TRP A 264 -80.24 47.27 -13.22
C TRP A 264 -81.10 48.44 -13.71
N GLU A 265 -82.42 48.26 -13.66
CA GLU A 265 -83.33 49.38 -13.62
C GLU A 265 -83.14 50.11 -12.28
N PRO A 266 -83.05 51.45 -12.25
CA PRO A 266 -82.94 52.19 -11.01
C PRO A 266 -84.22 51.96 -10.20
N THR A 267 -84.10 51.24 -9.08
CA THR A 267 -85.24 50.83 -8.26
C THR A 267 -86.17 52.02 -8.01
N PRO A 268 -87.48 51.90 -8.31
CA PRO A 268 -88.39 53.03 -8.18
C PRO A 268 -88.40 53.54 -6.75
N THR A 269 -88.56 54.86 -6.60
CA THR A 269 -88.71 55.48 -5.29
C THR A 269 -89.85 54.83 -4.51
N VAL A 270 -89.71 54.80 -3.18
CA VAL A 270 -90.51 54.05 -2.17
C VAL A 270 -92.05 54.13 -2.31
N GLY A 271 -92.61 55.01 -3.15
CA GLY A 271 -94.03 55.07 -3.48
C GLY A 271 -94.58 53.91 -4.34
N GLU A 272 -93.74 53.13 -5.03
CA GLU A 272 -94.21 52.04 -5.93
C GLU A 272 -94.04 50.62 -5.34
N ILE A 273 -93.40 50.50 -4.17
CA ILE A 273 -93.10 49.20 -3.52
C ILE A 273 -94.28 48.75 -2.63
N MET A 274 -95.51 48.74 -3.17
CA MET A 274 -96.71 48.48 -2.36
C MET A 274 -97.84 47.65 -3.00
N GLU A 275 -97.69 47.12 -4.22
CA GLU A 275 -98.79 46.41 -4.91
C GLU A 275 -98.40 45.06 -5.57
N GLU A 276 -97.20 44.51 -5.31
CA GLU A 276 -96.82 43.16 -5.77
C GLU A 276 -96.13 42.33 -4.67
N VAL A 277 -96.77 42.26 -3.50
CA VAL A 277 -96.47 41.29 -2.44
C VAL A 277 -97.77 40.57 -2.09
N VAL A 278 -97.74 39.23 -2.01
CA VAL A 278 -98.86 38.29 -1.73
C VAL A 278 -99.71 37.87 -2.94
N GLU A 279 -99.09 37.15 -3.88
CA GLU A 279 -99.65 36.00 -4.65
C GLU A 279 -98.44 35.21 -5.22
N GLU A 280 -98.39 33.88 -5.32
CA GLU A 280 -99.30 32.79 -4.87
C GLU A 280 -98.47 31.56 -4.38
N LEU A 281 -99.07 30.41 -4.06
CA LEU A 281 -98.46 29.34 -3.22
C LEU A 281 -98.44 27.92 -3.85
N ARG A 282 -97.32 27.18 -3.61
CA ARG A 282 -97.19 25.68 -3.55
C ARG A 282 -97.36 24.88 -4.89
N PRO A 283 -97.07 23.56 -4.93
CA PRO A 283 -95.82 22.83 -4.59
C PRO A 283 -95.47 21.74 -5.66
N GLU A 284 -94.61 20.75 -5.34
CA GLU A 284 -94.30 19.52 -6.13
C GLU A 284 -93.56 19.77 -7.47
N ALA A 285 -92.73 18.91 -8.08
CA ALA A 285 -91.87 17.76 -7.70
C ALA A 285 -90.74 17.68 -8.78
N GLU A 286 -89.79 16.72 -8.92
CA GLU A 286 -89.43 15.43 -8.28
C GLU A 286 -87.91 15.15 -8.54
N TYR A 287 -87.38 13.94 -8.26
CA TYR A 287 -86.03 13.49 -8.66
C TYR A 287 -86.04 12.72 -10.00
N PRO A 288 -84.87 12.54 -10.66
CA PRO A 288 -84.31 11.18 -10.68
C PRO A 288 -82.77 11.10 -10.51
N GLU A 289 -82.27 9.87 -10.39
CA GLU A 289 -80.86 9.48 -10.16
C GLU A 289 -80.13 9.09 -11.45
N GLN A 290 -78.79 9.20 -11.45
CA GLN A 290 -77.82 8.37 -12.21
C GLN A 290 -76.37 8.80 -11.88
N GLU A 291 -75.33 7.97 -11.96
CA GLU A 291 -75.01 6.64 -11.40
C GLU A 291 -73.65 6.19 -12.03
N GLU A 292 -72.69 5.72 -11.21
CA GLU A 292 -71.34 5.23 -11.60
C GLU A 292 -70.41 6.25 -12.33
N VAL A 293 -69.07 6.12 -12.41
CA VAL A 293 -68.17 4.94 -12.50
C VAL A 293 -66.85 5.11 -11.71
N LEU A 294 -66.54 4.07 -10.91
CA LEU A 294 -65.24 3.54 -10.41
C LEU A 294 -64.10 4.42 -9.83
N ASP A 295 -63.72 4.02 -8.61
CA ASP A 295 -62.37 3.80 -8.06
C ASP A 295 -61.12 4.48 -8.65
N ALA A 296 -60.45 5.24 -7.80
CA ALA A 296 -59.05 4.95 -7.44
C ALA A 296 -58.76 5.35 -5.98
N LYS A 297 -58.47 4.37 -5.12
CA LYS A 297 -57.88 4.61 -3.79
C LYS A 297 -56.36 4.48 -3.88
N ASP A 298 -55.65 5.59 -3.96
CA ASP A 298 -54.25 5.63 -3.54
C ASP A 298 -54.21 5.96 -2.05
N GLU A 299 -54.15 4.91 -1.22
CA GLU A 299 -53.81 5.07 0.19
C GLU A 299 -52.40 5.66 0.30
N LYS A 300 -52.24 6.70 1.13
CA LYS A 300 -50.92 7.20 1.52
C LYS A 300 -50.26 6.17 2.42
N GLN A 301 -49.68 5.14 1.81
CA GLN A 301 -48.85 4.16 2.47
C GLN A 301 -47.72 4.90 3.17
N ALA A 302 -47.65 4.76 4.50
CA ALA A 302 -46.62 5.41 5.30
C ALA A 302 -45.23 4.93 4.84
N PRO A 303 -44.18 5.77 4.88
CA PRO A 303 -42.85 5.34 4.49
C PRO A 303 -42.43 4.14 5.36
N TYR A 304 -42.02 3.06 4.70
CA TYR A 304 -41.54 1.85 5.36
C TYR A 304 -40.41 2.22 6.30
N ALA A 305 -40.61 2.01 7.60
CA ALA A 305 -39.55 2.13 8.59
C ALA A 305 -38.61 0.94 8.40
N ILE A 306 -37.44 1.19 7.81
CA ILE A 306 -36.34 0.23 7.73
C ILE A 306 -35.76 0.10 9.15
N ASN A 307 -35.96 -1.04 9.78
CA ASN A 307 -35.53 -1.33 11.15
C ASN A 307 -34.21 -2.12 11.18
N ASP A 308 -33.96 -2.95 10.15
CA ASP A 308 -32.73 -3.72 10.00
C ASP A 308 -32.18 -3.73 8.55
N LEU A 309 -31.17 -4.57 8.29
CA LEU A 309 -30.47 -4.69 6.99
C LEU A 309 -31.16 -5.65 5.99
N ASN A 310 -32.23 -6.31 6.41
CA ASN A 310 -33.03 -7.25 5.62
C ASN A 310 -34.31 -6.59 5.09
N ASP A 311 -34.80 -5.54 5.77
CA ASP A 311 -35.80 -4.58 5.26
C ASP A 311 -35.37 -3.86 3.96
N ILE A 312 -34.10 -3.95 3.54
CA ILE A 312 -33.56 -3.32 2.32
C ILE A 312 -33.72 -4.27 1.11
N ASP A 313 -34.66 -3.98 0.20
CA ASP A 313 -34.86 -4.76 -1.03
C ASP A 313 -33.66 -4.66 -2.00
N ARG A 314 -32.74 -5.61 -1.88
CA ARG A 314 -31.54 -5.76 -2.72
C ARG A 314 -31.84 -6.13 -4.18
N SER A 315 -33.10 -6.33 -4.58
CA SER A 315 -33.48 -6.53 -5.99
C SER A 315 -33.57 -5.20 -6.75
N THR A 316 -33.98 -4.12 -6.08
CA THR A 316 -34.16 -2.77 -6.65
C THR A 316 -32.82 -2.05 -6.91
N PRO A 317 -32.75 -1.11 -7.87
CA PRO A 317 -31.62 -0.19 -8.00
C PRO A 317 -31.37 0.64 -6.72
N GLU A 318 -32.43 1.09 -6.07
CA GLU A 318 -32.41 1.97 -4.90
C GLU A 318 -31.87 1.26 -3.66
N GLY A 319 -32.33 0.03 -3.40
CA GLY A 319 -31.83 -0.82 -2.32
C GLY A 319 -30.37 -1.22 -2.53
N LYS A 320 -29.93 -1.47 -3.77
CA LYS A 320 -28.51 -1.70 -4.11
C LYS A 320 -27.65 -0.46 -3.84
N LEU A 321 -28.14 0.73 -4.19
CA LEU A 321 -27.46 2.00 -3.88
C LEU A 321 -27.36 2.24 -2.36
N LEU A 322 -28.44 1.99 -1.61
CA LEU A 322 -28.46 2.13 -0.15
C LEU A 322 -27.50 1.15 0.53
N PHE A 323 -27.51 -0.13 0.11
CA PHE A 323 -26.60 -1.15 0.62
C PHE A 323 -25.14 -0.85 0.29
N ALA A 324 -24.84 -0.37 -0.92
CA ALA A 324 -23.50 0.07 -1.31
C ALA A 324 -23.02 1.31 -0.52
N ALA A 325 -23.92 2.25 -0.20
CA ALA A 325 -23.61 3.39 0.64
C ALA A 325 -23.30 2.98 2.09
N ILE A 326 -24.07 2.06 2.66
CA ILE A 326 -23.81 1.49 3.99
C ILE A 326 -22.46 0.76 4.00
N ALA A 327 -22.22 -0.13 3.02
CA ALA A 327 -20.94 -0.83 2.88
C ALA A 327 -19.76 0.13 2.81
N LYS A 328 -19.86 1.20 2.00
CA LYS A 328 -18.85 2.25 1.92
C LYS A 328 -18.60 2.93 3.26
N ILE A 329 -19.64 3.36 3.97
CA ILE A 329 -19.52 3.98 5.31
C ILE A 329 -18.81 3.03 6.30
N THR A 330 -19.12 1.74 6.26
CA THR A 330 -18.41 0.75 7.09
C THR A 330 -16.94 0.54 6.69
N THR A 331 -16.58 0.68 5.41
CA THR A 331 -15.17 0.64 4.96
C THR A 331 -14.38 1.87 5.37
N GLU A 332 -14.98 3.07 5.27
CA GLU A 332 -14.33 4.32 5.71
C GLU A 332 -14.10 4.35 7.23
N SER A 333 -14.85 3.54 8.00
CA SER A 333 -14.64 3.27 9.42
C SER A 333 -13.64 2.13 9.73
N GLN A 334 -13.18 1.36 8.74
CA GLN A 334 -12.32 0.17 8.91
C GLN A 334 -11.13 0.22 7.95
N GLN A 335 -10.11 1.01 8.34
CA GLN A 335 -8.92 1.33 7.54
C GLN A 335 -8.03 0.13 7.17
N ASP A 336 -8.31 -1.06 7.72
CA ASP A 336 -7.58 -2.31 7.54
C ASP A 336 -8.20 -3.27 6.50
N LYS A 337 -9.34 -2.92 5.88
CA LYS A 337 -10.10 -3.80 4.97
C LYS A 337 -10.39 -3.16 3.62
N THR A 338 -10.51 -3.97 2.57
CA THR A 338 -10.98 -3.51 1.27
C THR A 338 -12.52 -3.47 1.21
N PRO A 339 -13.12 -2.72 0.25
CA PRO A 339 -14.56 -2.77 0.03
C PRO A 339 -15.11 -4.15 -0.28
N TRP A 340 -14.31 -5.04 -0.85
CA TRP A 340 -14.73 -6.42 -1.13
C TRP A 340 -14.85 -7.24 0.16
N ASP A 341 -13.89 -7.12 1.09
CA ASP A 341 -13.90 -7.85 2.36
C ASP A 341 -15.12 -7.47 3.22
N VAL A 342 -15.54 -6.20 3.17
CA VAL A 342 -16.72 -5.71 3.89
C VAL A 342 -18.03 -6.14 3.22
N ILE A 343 -18.10 -6.19 1.89
CA ILE A 343 -19.24 -6.79 1.18
C ILE A 343 -19.37 -8.28 1.52
N GLN A 344 -18.25 -9.01 1.57
CA GLN A 344 -18.26 -10.42 1.98
C GLN A 344 -18.74 -10.58 3.43
N GLN A 345 -18.24 -9.78 4.38
CA GLN A 345 -18.67 -9.83 5.78
C GLN A 345 -20.15 -9.44 5.97
N LEU A 346 -20.70 -8.54 5.15
CA LEU A 346 -22.13 -8.22 5.16
C LEU A 346 -22.99 -9.38 4.64
N ASN A 347 -22.53 -10.11 3.63
CA ASN A 347 -23.20 -11.33 3.16
C ASN A 347 -23.12 -12.44 4.21
N GLU A 348 -21.94 -12.69 4.80
CA GLU A 348 -21.76 -13.68 5.87
C GLU A 348 -22.64 -13.38 7.10
N LEU A 349 -22.89 -12.11 7.43
CA LEU A 349 -23.87 -11.71 8.46
C LEU A 349 -25.32 -11.98 8.02
N SER A 350 -25.65 -11.71 6.75
CA SER A 350 -26.98 -11.96 6.17
C SER A 350 -27.33 -13.45 6.26
N ASP A 351 -26.41 -14.31 5.82
CA ASP A 351 -26.54 -15.76 5.82
C ASP A 351 -26.65 -16.33 7.25
N GLN A 352 -25.95 -15.74 8.23
CA GLN A 352 -26.09 -16.11 9.65
C GLN A 352 -27.46 -15.75 10.21
N ILE A 353 -27.98 -14.56 9.91
CA ILE A 353 -29.32 -14.14 10.37
C ILE A 353 -30.41 -15.00 9.73
N GLU A 354 -30.28 -15.36 8.44
CA GLU A 354 -31.21 -16.31 7.78
C GLU A 354 -31.10 -17.76 8.32
N SER A 355 -30.01 -18.11 9.01
CA SER A 355 -29.82 -19.46 9.61
C SER A 355 -30.28 -19.58 11.06
N ASP A 356 -30.58 -18.48 11.75
CA ASP A 356 -31.00 -18.44 13.16
C ASP A 356 -32.53 -18.28 13.35
N TYR A 357 -33.31 -18.25 12.25
CA TYR A 357 -34.78 -18.14 12.22
C TYR A 357 -35.49 -19.38 11.62
#